data_AF-A0A259ICX1-F1
#
_entry.id   AF-A0A259ICX1-F1
#
_cell.length_a   1.000
_cell.length_b   1.000
_cell.length_c   1.000
_cell.angle_alpha   90.00
_cell.angle_beta   90.00
_cell.angle_gamma   90.00
#
_symmetry.space_group_name_H-M   'P 1'
#
loop_
_entity.id
_entity.type
_entity.pdbx_description
1 polymer ?
#
loop_
_entity_poly.entity_id
_entity_poly.type
_entity_poly.pdbx_seq_one_letter_code
_entity_poly.pdbx_strand_id
1 'polypeptide(L)' 'MDSEALVKLVTMKMPFGKHAGRALADLPGNYLAWFAREGFPQGELGQLLELMHTLDHNGLRGLLAPIQRAHGISARTREQ' A
#
# COMPACT_ATOMS: atom_id res chain seq x y z
N MET A 1 12.11 -13.61 3.08
CA MET A 1 10.82 -14.04 2.51
C MET A 1 9.86 -12.84 2.47
N ASP A 2 10.36 -11.65 2.12
CA ASP A 2 9.69 -10.37 2.41
C ASP A 2 9.36 -9.59 1.12
N SER A 3 10.04 -9.94 0.01
CA SER A 3 9.88 -9.28 -1.28
C SER A 3 8.50 -9.51 -1.90
N GLU A 4 7.88 -10.69 -1.69
CA GLU A 4 6.56 -10.99 -2.24
C GLU A 4 5.47 -10.10 -1.65
N ALA A 5 5.52 -9.81 -0.35
CA ALA A 5 4.59 -8.89 0.28
C ALA A 5 4.73 -7.48 -0.30
N LEU A 6 5.96 -6.99 -0.47
CA LEU A 6 6.22 -5.68 -1.08
C LEU A 6 5.73 -5.60 -2.54
N VAL A 7 5.90 -6.68 -3.31
CA VAL A 7 5.36 -6.78 -4.68
C VAL A 7 3.84 -6.79 -4.64
N LYS A 8 3.21 -7.52 -3.71
CA LYS A 8 1.75 -7.49 -3.52
C LYS A 8 1.25 -6.09 -3.16
N LEU A 9 1.97 -5.31 -2.36
CA LEU A 9 1.56 -3.93 -2.06
C LEU A 9 1.41 -3.06 -3.32
N VAL A 10 2.30 -3.24 -4.31
CA VAL A 10 2.28 -2.43 -5.54
C VAL A 10 1.41 -3.04 -6.64
N THR A 11 1.26 -4.36 -6.68
CA THR A 11 0.50 -5.07 -7.72
C THR A 11 -0.97 -5.30 -7.33
N MET A 12 -1.25 -5.53 -6.04
CA MET A 12 -2.59 -5.78 -5.53
C MET A 12 -3.39 -4.47 -5.54
N LYS A 13 -4.55 -4.53 -6.17
CA LYS A 13 -5.52 -3.44 -6.19
C LYS A 13 -6.51 -3.63 -5.06
N MET A 14 -6.90 -2.53 -4.44
CA MET A 14 -7.95 -2.50 -3.42
C MET A 14 -9.23 -3.09 -4.03
N PRO A 15 -9.80 -4.18 -3.47
CA PRO A 15 -10.99 -4.81 -4.04
C PRO A 15 -12.30 -4.08 -3.69
N PHE A 16 -12.27 -3.20 -2.69
CA PHE A 16 -13.45 -2.49 -2.19
C PHE A 16 -13.09 -1.10 -1.64
N GLY A 17 -14.12 -0.31 -1.30
CA GLY A 17 -13.99 1.02 -0.71
C GLY A 17 -13.82 2.15 -1.74
N LYS A 18 -13.55 3.37 -1.23
CA LYS A 18 -13.40 4.58 -2.06
C LYS A 18 -12.23 4.50 -3.05
N HIS A 19 -11.20 3.72 -2.72
CA HIS A 19 -10.00 3.53 -3.54
C HIS A 19 -10.00 2.19 -4.29
N ALA A 20 -11.18 1.59 -4.50
CA ALA A 20 -11.30 0.36 -5.28
C ALA A 20 -10.63 0.49 -6.66
N GLY A 21 -9.85 -0.52 -7.05
CA GLY A 21 -9.07 -0.52 -8.30
C GLY A 21 -7.72 0.21 -8.23
N ARG A 22 -7.40 0.85 -7.10
CA ARG A 22 -6.10 1.50 -6.85
C ARG A 22 -5.13 0.54 -6.17
N ALA A 23 -3.84 0.61 -6.47
CA ALA A 23 -2.82 -0.20 -5.80
C ALA A 23 -2.72 0.15 -4.30
N LEU A 24 -2.43 -0.83 -3.44
CA LEU A 24 -2.27 -0.59 -1.99
C LEU A 24 -1.16 0.45 -1.71
N ALA A 25 -0.07 0.39 -2.48
CA ALA A 25 1.03 1.35 -2.40
C ALA A 25 0.61 2.80 -2.71
N ASP A 26 -0.45 2.99 -3.50
CA ASP A 26 -0.95 4.31 -3.89
C ASP A 26 -2.01 4.85 -2.93
N LEU A 27 -2.45 4.06 -1.93
CA LEU A 27 -3.45 4.50 -0.96
C LEU A 27 -2.95 5.70 -0.14
N PRO A 28 -3.80 6.67 0.17
CA PRO A 28 -3.41 7.84 0.95
C PRO A 28 -3.20 7.49 2.42
N GLY A 29 -2.20 8.13 3.04
CA GLY A 29 -1.78 7.84 4.42
C GLY A 29 -2.93 8.04 5.41
N ASN A 30 -3.79 9.04 5.16
CA ASN A 30 -5.02 9.25 5.92
C ASN A 30 -5.99 8.04 5.88
N TYR A 31 -6.06 7.33 4.76
CA TYR A 31 -6.90 6.14 4.60
C TYR A 31 -6.31 4.93 5.35
N LEU A 32 -4.99 4.77 5.32
CA LEU A 32 -4.29 3.77 6.11
C LEU A 32 -4.41 4.05 7.62
N ALA A 33 -4.28 5.31 8.03
CA ALA A 33 -4.44 5.73 9.41
C ALA A 33 -5.88 5.55 9.90
N TRP A 34 -6.88 5.74 9.03
CA TRP A 34 -8.27 5.40 9.36
C TRP A 34 -8.44 3.90 9.56
N PHE A 35 -7.85 3.06 8.68
CA PHE A 35 -7.84 1.60 8.88
C PHE A 35 -7.14 1.17 10.17
N ALA A 36 -6.05 1.84 10.56
CA ALA A 36 -5.37 1.56 11.82
C ALA A 36 -6.24 1.88 13.06
N ARG A 37 -7.24 2.77 12.90
CA ARG A 37 -8.20 3.14 13.96
C ARG A 37 -9.44 2.26 13.95
N GLU A 38 -9.97 1.93 12.78
CA GLU A 38 -11.16 1.07 12.63
C GLU A 38 -10.83 -0.41 12.82
N GLY A 39 -9.64 -0.82 12.39
CA GLY A 39 -9.17 -2.20 12.38
C GLY A 39 -8.97 -2.72 10.95
N PHE A 40 -7.90 -3.46 10.74
CA PHE A 40 -7.61 -4.09 9.46
C PHE A 40 -8.44 -5.37 9.27
N PRO A 41 -8.94 -5.65 8.05
CA PRO A 41 -9.72 -6.85 7.78
C PRO A 41 -8.85 -8.10 7.94
N GLN A 42 -9.40 -9.18 8.49
CA GLN A 42 -8.61 -10.41 8.67
C GLN A 42 -8.24 -11.04 7.32
N GLY A 43 -7.03 -11.60 7.23
CA GLY A 43 -6.50 -12.27 6.04
C GLY A 43 -5.37 -11.50 5.36
N GLU A 44 -5.01 -11.93 4.15
CA GLU A 44 -3.85 -11.38 3.43
C GLU A 44 -3.95 -9.87 3.17
N LEU A 45 -5.15 -9.37 2.84
CA LEU A 45 -5.36 -7.94 2.61
C LEU A 45 -5.09 -7.10 3.87
N GLY A 46 -5.52 -7.56 5.05
CA GLY A 46 -5.23 -6.87 6.31
C GLY A 46 -3.75 -6.81 6.59
N GLN A 47 -3.05 -7.94 6.47
CA GLN A 47 -1.61 -7.99 6.69
C GLN A 47 -0.84 -7.06 5.73
N LEU A 48 -1.29 -6.97 4.47
CA LEU A 48 -0.73 -6.03 3.51
C LEU A 48 -1.03 -4.57 3.88
N LEU A 49 -2.24 -4.26 4.33
CA LEU A 49 -2.60 -2.90 4.77
C LEU A 49 -1.83 -2.48 6.04
N GLU A 50 -1.66 -3.40 7.00
CA GLU A 50 -0.85 -3.21 8.20
C GLU A 50 0.62 -2.95 7.84
N LEU A 51 1.17 -3.75 6.95
CA LEU A 51 2.52 -3.57 6.44
C LEU A 51 2.66 -2.22 5.74
N MET A 52 1.68 -1.86 4.89
CA MET A 52 1.68 -0.59 4.18
C MET A 52 1.60 0.61 5.13
N HIS A 53 0.77 0.50 6.17
CA HIS A 53 0.66 1.51 7.23
C HIS A 53 1.96 1.65 8.00
N THR A 54 2.61 0.53 8.33
CA THR A 54 3.91 0.52 9.00
C THR A 54 4.98 1.17 8.13
N LEU A 55 5.04 0.85 6.84
CA LEU A 55 5.97 1.47 5.89
C LEU A 55 5.73 2.98 5.74
N ASP A 56 4.47 3.41 5.70
CA ASP A 56 4.08 4.83 5.67
C ASP A 56 4.52 5.55 6.95
N HIS A 57 4.20 4.99 8.12
CA HIS A 57 4.54 5.55 9.42
C HIS A 57 6.06 5.67 9.64
N ASN A 58 6.83 4.72 9.10
CA ASN A 58 8.29 4.74 9.16
C ASN A 58 8.94 5.56 8.03
N GLY A 59 8.17 6.16 7.11
CA GLY A 59 8.71 6.90 5.97
C GLY A 59 9.40 6.02 4.91
N LEU A 60 9.18 4.71 4.96
CA LEU A 60 9.82 3.71 4.10
C LEU A 60 9.08 3.47 2.78
N ARG A 61 8.02 4.23 2.49
CA ARG A 61 7.32 4.19 1.18
C ARG A 61 8.25 4.36 -0.01
N GLY A 62 9.34 5.11 0.15
CA GLY A 62 10.37 5.28 -0.90
C GLY A 62 11.01 3.96 -1.35
N LEU A 63 11.03 2.93 -0.49
CA LEU A 63 11.54 1.60 -0.84
C LEU A 63 10.67 0.89 -1.89
N LEU A 64 9.42 1.30 -2.06
CA LEU A 64 8.53 0.77 -3.10
C LEU A 64 8.80 1.38 -4.47
N ALA A 65 9.50 2.52 -4.55
CA ALA A 65 9.80 3.19 -5.82
C ALA A 65 10.61 2.33 -6.80
N PRO A 66 11.72 1.65 -6.41
CA PRO A 66 12.42 0.74 -7.33
C PRO A 66 11.55 -0.45 -7.74
N ILE A 67 10.70 -0.98 -6.86
CA ILE A 67 9.80 -2.11 -7.16
C ILE A 67 8.74 -1.68 -8.18
N GLN A 68 8.13 -0.52 -7.99
CA GLN A 68 7.17 0.05 -8.94
C GLN A 68 7.80 0.25 -10.33
N ARG A 69 9.02 0.80 -10.39
CA ARG A 69 9.75 0.96 -11.65
C ARG A 69 10.04 -0.39 -12.32
N ALA A 70 10.46 -1.40 -11.56
CA ALA A 70 10.69 -2.75 -12.10
C ALA A 70 9.42 -3.38 -12.69
N HIS A 71 8.24 -3.07 -12.12
CA HIS A 71 6.94 -3.55 -12.59
C HIS A 71 6.23 -2.60 -13.58
N GLY A 72 6.88 -1.52 -14.03
CA GLY A 72 6.26 -0.54 -14.93
C GLY A 72 5.09 0.25 -14.32
N ILE A 73 4.96 0.21 -12.99
CA ILE A 73 3.96 0.98 -12.25
C ILE A 73 4.50 2.40 -12.13
N SER A 74 3.91 3.33 -12.86
CA SER A 74 4.30 4.73 -12.76
C SER A 74 3.86 5.24 -11.40
N ALA A 75 4.83 5.50 -10.51
CA ALA A 75 4.59 6.17 -9.26
C ALA A 75 4.02 7.56 -9.60
N ARG A 76 2.70 7.72 -9.54
CA ARG A 76 2.11 9.06 -9.62
C ARG A 76 2.58 9.81 -8.38
N THR A 77 3.63 10.61 -8.56
CA THR A 77 4.06 11.64 -7.62
C THR A 77 2.81 12.32 -7.07
N ARG A 78 2.59 12.21 -5.76
CA ARG A 78 1.57 13.02 -5.11
C ARG A 78 2.07 14.45 -5.10
N GLU A 79 1.46 15.27 -5.94
CA GLU A 79 1.26 16.69 -5.65
C GLU A 79 0.09 16.78 -4.68
N GLN A 80 0.36 17.02 -3.39
CA GLN A 80 -0.52 17.72 -2.43
C GLN A 80 0.36 18.29 -1.31
#